data_AF-A0A927PB10-F1
#
_entry.id   AF-A0A927PB10-F1
#
_cell.length_a   1.000
_cell.length_b   1.000
_cell.length_c   1.000
_cell.angle_alpha   90.00
_cell.angle_beta   90.00
_cell.angle_gamma   90.00
#
_symmetry.space_group_name_H-M   'P 1'
#
loop_
_entity.id
_entity.type
_entity.pdbx_description
1 polymer ?
#
loop_
_entity_poly.entity_id
_entity_poly.type
_entity_poly.pdbx_seq_one_letter_code
_entity_poly.pdbx_strand_id
1 'polypeptide(L)'
;MESITMQRMLEIQRELQDKYQWMDMIPENGHKSILWAVSEIGEVIDIVKKCGHEAVMDDPETRKEFIKEIVDVMMFLMDTSLCFNITAEEISKTYEEKHAYNMTRWD
;
A
#
# COMPACT_ATOMS: atom_id res chain seq x y z
N MET A 1 -1.30 3.45 -20.55
CA MET A 1 -1.38 4.06 -19.20
C MET A 1 0.00 3.97 -18.60
N GLU A 2 0.51 5.06 -18.03
CA GLU A 2 1.82 5.06 -17.36
C GLU A 2 1.72 4.36 -15.99
N SER A 3 2.85 3.86 -15.49
CA SER A 3 2.93 3.31 -14.14
C SER A 3 2.70 4.41 -13.11
N ILE A 4 2.00 4.08 -12.02
CA ILE A 4 1.76 5.03 -10.93
C ILE A 4 3.06 5.32 -10.16
N THR A 5 3.23 6.58 -9.75
CA THR A 5 4.34 7.01 -8.90
C THR A 5 3.88 7.12 -7.44
N MET A 6 4.82 7.04 -6.49
CA MET A 6 4.52 7.25 -5.06
C MET A 6 3.87 8.61 -4.80
N GLN A 7 4.36 9.66 -5.49
CA GLN A 7 3.77 10.99 -5.44
C GLN A 7 2.30 10.96 -5.88
N ARG A 8 2.00 10.30 -7.00
CA ARG A 8 0.62 10.18 -7.48
C ARG A 8 -0.26 9.35 -6.53
N MET A 9 0.28 8.32 -5.88
CA MET A 9 -0.46 7.54 -4.88
C MET A 9 -0.88 8.41 -3.69
N LEU A 10 0.02 9.26 -3.17
CA LEU A 10 -0.32 10.19 -2.09
C LEU A 10 -1.34 11.26 -2.54
N GLU A 11 -1.31 11.71 -3.79
CA GLU A 11 -2.30 12.65 -4.34
C GLU A 11 -3.69 12.01 -4.45
N ILE A 12 -3.78 10.78 -4.96
CA ILE A 12 -5.03 10.02 -5.02
C ILE A 12 -5.66 9.91 -3.63
N GLN A 13 -4.86 9.68 -2.59
CA GLN A 13 -5.40 9.64 -1.23
C GLN A 13 -5.88 10.98 -0.71
N ARG A 14 -5.20 12.08 -1.03
CA ARG A 14 -5.73 13.42 -0.72
C ARG A 14 -7.06 13.67 -1.42
N GLU A 15 -7.17 13.31 -2.70
CA GLU A 15 -8.44 13.43 -3.46
C GLU A 15 -9.57 12.64 -2.81
N LEU A 16 -9.29 11.42 -2.30
CA LEU A 16 -10.27 10.60 -1.61
C LEU A 16 -10.66 11.17 -0.24
N GLN A 17 -9.70 11.65 0.54
CA GLN A 17 -9.97 12.25 1.85
C GLN A 17 -10.71 13.60 1.73
N ASP A 18 -10.38 14.42 0.73
CA ASP A 18 -11.10 15.66 0.44
C ASP A 18 -12.57 15.39 0.07
N LYS A 19 -12.82 14.30 -0.66
CA LYS A 19 -14.17 13.93 -1.10
C LYS A 19 -15.00 13.29 0.00
N TYR A 20 -14.42 12.36 0.75
CA TYR A 20 -15.17 11.48 1.65
C TYR A 20 -14.98 11.80 3.13
N GLN A 21 -13.90 12.48 3.51
CA GLN A 21 -13.58 12.85 4.89
C GLN A 21 -13.65 11.65 5.85
N TRP A 22 -13.14 10.49 5.43
CA TRP A 22 -13.20 9.27 6.22
C TRP A 22 -12.43 9.39 7.53
N MET A 23 -11.37 10.21 7.55
CA MET A 23 -10.54 10.43 8.72
C MET A 23 -9.79 11.77 8.61
N ASP A 24 -9.61 12.45 9.74
CA ASP A 24 -8.66 13.56 9.80
C ASP A 24 -7.23 13.03 9.66
N MET A 25 -6.50 13.53 8.66
CA MET A 25 -5.12 13.14 8.34
C MET A 25 -4.11 13.75 9.34
N ILE A 26 -4.24 13.35 10.60
CA ILE A 26 -3.41 13.80 11.73
C ILE A 26 -2.71 12.60 12.39
N PRO A 27 -1.55 12.80 13.04
CA PRO A 27 -0.76 11.69 13.60
C PRO A 27 -1.54 10.81 14.58
N GLU A 28 -2.46 11.41 15.35
CA GLU A 28 -3.30 10.73 16.34
C GLU A 28 -4.17 9.65 15.71
N ASN A 29 -4.56 9.81 14.44
CA ASN A 29 -5.39 8.85 13.73
C ASN A 29 -4.61 7.84 12.88
N GLY A 30 -3.29 8.02 12.69
CA GLY A 30 -2.48 7.15 11.82
C GLY A 30 -2.56 5.65 12.19
N HIS A 31 -2.72 5.33 13.47
CA HIS A 31 -2.89 3.96 13.94
C HIS A 31 -4.12 3.25 13.33
N LYS A 32 -5.20 3.97 13.05
CA LYS A 32 -6.41 3.40 12.43
C LYS A 32 -6.13 2.94 11.00
N SER A 33 -5.40 3.76 10.24
CA SER A 33 -4.99 3.44 8.87
C SER A 33 -4.06 2.22 8.82
N ILE A 34 -3.15 2.10 9.79
CA ILE A 34 -2.31 0.89 9.95
C ILE A 34 -3.18 -0.35 10.22
N LEU A 35 -4.19 -0.24 11.10
CA LEU A 35 -5.10 -1.35 11.39
C LEU A 35 -5.90 -1.77 10.14
N TRP A 36 -6.32 -0.81 9.31
CA TRP A 36 -6.99 -1.11 8.05
C TRP A 36 -6.04 -1.79 7.05
N ALA A 37 -4.80 -1.30 6.88
CA ALA A 37 -3.81 -1.96 6.04
C ALA A 37 -3.57 -3.42 6.46
N VAL A 38 -3.53 -3.70 7.77
CA VAL A 38 -3.41 -5.08 8.30
C VAL A 38 -4.66 -5.92 7.99
N SER A 39 -5.85 -5.32 8.02
CA SER A 39 -7.10 -5.99 7.61
C SER A 39 -7.03 -6.40 6.13
N GLU A 40 -6.60 -5.51 5.24
CA GLU A 40 -6.48 -5.79 3.81
C GLU A 40 -5.41 -6.85 3.50
N ILE A 41 -4.32 -6.90 4.29
CA ILE A 41 -3.36 -8.01 4.21
C ILE A 41 -4.05 -9.35 4.53
N GLY A 42 -5.03 -9.35 5.43
CA GLY A 42 -5.88 -10.50 5.71
C GLY A 42 -6.64 -10.98 4.46
N GLU A 43 -7.16 -10.07 3.65
CA GLU A 43 -7.85 -10.39 2.40
C GLU A 43 -6.89 -10.97 1.35
N VAL A 44 -5.69 -10.39 1.20
CA VAL A 44 -4.61 -10.94 0.37
C VAL A 44 -4.27 -12.37 0.79
N ILE A 45 -4.12 -12.62 2.10
CA ILE A 45 -3.83 -13.95 2.66
C ILE A 45 -4.97 -14.92 2.35
N ASP A 46 -6.22 -14.48 2.48
CA ASP A 46 -7.39 -15.30 2.25
C ASP A 46 -7.47 -15.79 0.80
N ILE A 47 -7.15 -14.94 -0.18
CA ILE A 47 -7.09 -15.34 -1.59
C ILE A 47 -6.03 -16.43 -1.80
N VAL A 48 -4.81 -16.21 -1.28
CA VAL A 48 -3.71 -17.20 -1.43
C VAL A 48 -4.07 -18.53 -0.76
N LYS A 49 -4.70 -18.48 0.43
CA LYS A 49 -5.09 -19.68 1.17
C LYS A 49 -6.24 -20.45 0.54
N LYS A 50 -7.24 -19.75 -0.01
CA LYS A 50 -8.46 -20.37 -0.56
C LYS A 50 -8.28 -20.81 -2.01
N CYS A 51 -7.59 -20.01 -2.82
CA CYS A 51 -7.46 -20.26 -4.26
C CYS A 51 -6.12 -20.89 -4.64
N GLY A 52 -5.07 -20.72 -3.82
CA GLY A 52 -3.73 -21.18 -4.14
C GLY A 52 -2.99 -20.27 -5.14
N HIS A 53 -1.67 -20.43 -5.21
CA HIS A 53 -0.82 -19.59 -6.07
C HIS A 53 -1.03 -19.85 -7.56
N GLU A 54 -1.39 -21.08 -7.97
CA GLU A 54 -1.70 -21.41 -9.36
C GLU A 54 -2.88 -20.56 -9.87
N ALA A 55 -3.97 -20.46 -9.10
CA ALA A 55 -5.11 -19.63 -9.47
C ALA A 55 -4.76 -18.14 -9.54
N VAL A 56 -3.94 -17.62 -8.63
CA VAL A 56 -3.47 -16.21 -8.68
C VAL A 56 -2.67 -15.93 -9.97
N MET A 57 -1.99 -16.94 -10.51
CA MET A 57 -1.16 -16.80 -11.72
C MET A 57 -1.97 -17.03 -13.01
N ASP A 58 -2.87 -18.01 -13.01
CA ASP A 58 -3.46 -18.55 -14.23
C ASP A 58 -4.95 -18.20 -14.41
N ASP A 59 -5.68 -17.87 -13.34
CA ASP A 59 -7.08 -17.43 -13.41
C ASP A 59 -7.18 -15.90 -13.43
N PRO A 60 -7.64 -15.28 -14.53
CA PRO A 60 -7.65 -13.82 -14.66
C PRO A 60 -8.49 -13.10 -13.59
N GLU A 61 -9.61 -13.70 -13.15
CA GLU A 61 -10.47 -13.09 -12.14
C GLU A 61 -9.82 -13.16 -10.75
N THR A 62 -9.28 -14.31 -10.35
CA THR A 62 -8.50 -14.46 -9.10
C THR A 62 -7.30 -13.51 -9.08
N ARG A 63 -6.59 -13.39 -10.21
CA ARG A 63 -5.46 -12.46 -10.34
C ARG A 63 -5.88 -11.01 -10.13
N LYS A 64 -7.02 -10.62 -10.70
CA LYS A 64 -7.56 -9.26 -10.58
C LYS A 64 -7.95 -8.95 -9.14
N GLU A 65 -8.68 -9.84 -8.46
CA GLU A 65 -9.03 -9.66 -7.04
C GLU A 65 -7.78 -9.63 -6.17
N PHE A 66 -6.79 -10.50 -6.41
CA PHE A 66 -5.52 -10.47 -5.69
C PHE A 66 -4.79 -9.12 -5.82
N ILE A 67 -4.72 -8.56 -7.03
CA ILE A 67 -4.12 -7.24 -7.26
C ILE A 67 -4.93 -6.15 -6.56
N LYS A 68 -6.26 -6.23 -6.55
CA LYS A 68 -7.13 -5.29 -5.87
C LYS A 68 -6.81 -5.23 -4.37
N GLU A 69 -6.74 -6.37 -3.70
CA GLU A 69 -6.42 -6.40 -2.27
C GLU A 69 -5.00 -5.89 -1.97
N ILE A 70 -4.03 -6.14 -2.85
CA ILE A 70 -2.69 -5.51 -2.75
C ILE A 70 -2.78 -4.00 -2.86
N VAL A 71 -3.60 -3.48 -3.77
CA VAL A 71 -3.80 -2.04 -3.95
C VAL A 71 -4.47 -1.45 -2.70
N ASP A 72 -5.44 -2.13 -2.10
CA ASP A 72 -6.10 -1.67 -0.86
C ASP A 72 -5.09 -1.58 0.31
N VAL A 73 -4.17 -2.54 0.44
CA VAL A 73 -3.04 -2.45 1.39
C VAL A 73 -2.18 -1.21 1.11
N MET A 74 -1.77 -1.02 -0.15
CA MET A 74 -0.94 0.14 -0.54
C MET A 74 -1.65 1.46 -0.25
N MET A 75 -2.96 1.52 -0.50
CA MET A 75 -3.80 2.68 -0.24
C MET A 75 -3.76 3.05 1.25
N PHE A 76 -4.02 2.12 2.16
CA PHE A 76 -3.96 2.45 3.59
C PHE A 76 -2.53 2.77 4.09
N LEU A 77 -1.48 2.20 3.48
CA LEU A 77 -0.12 2.65 3.78
C LEU A 77 0.15 4.10 3.34
N MET A 78 -0.49 4.57 2.26
CA MET A 78 -0.42 5.98 1.84
C MET A 78 -1.18 6.89 2.80
N ASP A 79 -2.36 6.48 3.26
CA ASP A 79 -3.09 7.22 4.30
C ASP A 79 -2.26 7.32 5.59
N THR A 80 -1.60 6.24 5.98
CA THR A 80 -0.65 6.25 7.10
C THR A 80 0.46 7.27 6.87
N SER A 81 1.04 7.31 5.66
CA SER A 81 2.09 8.28 5.30
C SER A 81 1.59 9.71 5.41
N LEU A 82 0.38 9.98 4.91
CA LEU A 82 -0.27 11.30 5.02
C LEU A 82 -0.53 11.71 6.48
N CYS A 83 -1.01 10.82 7.34
CA CYS A 83 -1.22 11.12 8.77
C CYS A 83 0.06 11.57 9.49
N PHE A 84 1.22 11.06 9.06
CA PHE A 84 2.52 11.42 9.64
C PHE A 84 3.31 12.45 8.82
N ASN A 85 2.69 13.08 7.82
CA ASN A 85 3.33 14.02 6.90
C ASN A 85 4.58 13.46 6.19
N ILE A 86 4.63 12.16 5.96
CA ILE A 86 5.73 11.50 5.24
C ILE A 86 5.59 11.82 3.75
N THR A 87 6.68 12.31 3.16
CA THR A 87 6.72 12.71 1.74
C THR A 87 7.16 11.56 0.84
N ALA A 88 6.80 11.65 -0.45
CA ALA A 88 7.31 10.71 -1.47
C ALA A 88 8.85 10.75 -1.59
N GLU A 89 9.48 11.91 -1.34
CA GLU A 89 10.94 12.06 -1.35
C GLU A 89 11.59 11.29 -0.19
N GLU A 90 11.06 11.42 1.03
CA GLU A 90 11.56 10.68 2.19
C GLU A 90 11.44 9.16 2.00
N ILE A 91 10.30 8.70 1.46
CA ILE A 91 10.11 7.27 1.13
C ILE A 91 11.12 6.84 0.07
N SER A 92 11.24 7.58 -1.03
CA SER A 92 12.13 7.22 -2.14
C SER A 92 13.58 7.13 -1.69
N LYS A 93 14.06 8.14 -0.94
CA LYS A 93 15.40 8.16 -0.37
C LYS A 93 15.63 6.95 0.56
N THR A 94 14.72 6.73 1.50
CA THR A 94 14.85 5.62 2.46
C THR A 94 14.81 4.26 1.77
N TYR A 95 14.00 4.12 0.72
CA TYR A 95 13.89 2.89 -0.06
C TYR A 95 15.19 2.58 -0.81
N GLU A 96 15.79 3.58 -1.48
CA GLU A 96 17.07 3.43 -2.19
C GLU A 96 18.23 3.13 -1.23
N GLU A 97 18.30 3.84 -0.09
CA GLU A 97 19.30 3.58 0.96
C GLU A 97 19.15 2.14 1.51
N LYS A 98 17.92 1.70 1.74
CA LYS A 98 17.64 0.34 2.22
C LYS A 98 17.98 -0.71 1.18
N HIS A 99 17.71 -0.45 -0.10
CA HIS A 99 18.08 -1.32 -1.21
C HIS A 99 19.61 -1.45 -1.31
N ALA A 100 20.34 -0.34 -1.34
CA ALA A 100 21.80 -0.32 -1.40
C ALA A 100 22.43 -1.09 -0.22
N TYR A 101 21.90 -0.91 0.99
CA TYR A 101 22.32 -1.69 2.16
C TYR A 101 22.01 -3.19 2.02
N ASN A 102 20.83 -3.55 1.53
CA ASN A 102 20.45 -4.96 1.39
C ASN A 102 21.30 -5.68 0.33
N MET A 103 21.77 -4.97 -0.71
CA MET A 103 22.66 -5.52 -1.74
C MET A 103 24.03 -5.94 -1.21
N THR A 104 24.49 -5.38 -0.09
CA THR A 104 25.80 -5.72 0.53
C THR A 104 25.66 -6.54 1.81
N ARG A 105 24.42 -6.90 2.21
CA ARG A 105 24.13 -7.45 3.55
C ARG A 105 24.60 -8.89 3.74
N TRP A 106 24.67 -9.66 2.66
CA TRP A 106 24.97 -11.10 2.68
C TRP A 106 26.22 -11.47 1.89
N ASP A 107 26.99 -10.45 1.45
CA ASP A 107 28.32 -10.61 0.88
C ASP A 107 29.38 -10.85 1.97
#